data_AF-A0A401X8L6-F1
#
_entry.id   AF-A0A401X8L6-F1
#
_cell.length_a   1.000
_cell.length_b   1.000
_cell.length_c   1.000
_cell.angle_alpha   90.00
_cell.angle_beta   90.00
_cell.angle_gamma   90.00
#
_symmetry.space_group_name_H-M   'P 1'
#
loop_
_entity.id
_entity.type
_entity.pdbx_description
1 polymer ?
#
loop_
_entity_poly.entity_id
_entity_poly.type
_entity_poly.pdbx_seq_one_letter_code
_entity_poly.pdbx_strand_id
1 'polypeptide(L)'
;MAKEGHNLLGKYVIDPCCGGGNIPITLRKYGVNAHGGDLHPRWEGALCVKDFRDTIKHWRPEIIVSNPPFSQWEEIVDAAWEVDTEIVYLLLPSRFLEGQNRLSWYLSTKKLARFWQFSKRVSLPPGKSDMKPTGGKIPYSWYVFERKHDQETWTGGWLPISPPIPESCKEQLVEEEAPSEAQIALDLSHPETR
;
A
#
# COMPACT_ATOMS: atom_id res chain seq x y z
N MET A 1 -3.75 13.15 22.08
CA MET A 1 -2.45 13.41 21.43
C MET A 1 -2.37 12.53 20.19
N ALA A 2 -2.70 13.05 19.01
CA ALA A 2 -2.41 12.34 17.76
C ALA A 2 -0.89 12.43 17.57
N LYS A 3 -0.19 11.31 17.68
CA LYS A 3 1.23 11.24 17.29
C LYS A 3 1.30 11.53 15.79
N GLU A 4 2.26 12.36 15.38
CA GLU A 4 2.50 12.74 13.98
C GLU A 4 2.49 11.50 13.06
N GLY A 5 1.75 11.60 11.96
CA GLY A 5 1.76 10.60 10.89
C GLY A 5 3.08 10.68 10.12
N HIS A 6 3.46 9.60 9.45
CA HIS A 6 4.63 9.64 8.57
C HIS A 6 4.35 10.49 7.34
N ASN A 7 5.32 11.29 6.94
CA ASN A 7 5.25 12.05 5.70
C ASN A 7 5.55 11.11 4.51
N LEU A 8 4.55 10.91 3.64
CA LEU A 8 4.71 10.12 2.42
C LEU A 8 5.25 10.98 1.25
N LEU A 9 5.24 12.31 1.37
CA LEU A 9 5.69 13.20 0.30
C LEU A 9 7.21 13.11 0.12
N GLY A 10 7.64 13.03 -1.14
CA GLY A 10 9.06 12.88 -1.49
C GLY A 10 9.62 11.46 -1.30
N LYS A 11 8.79 10.50 -0.88
CA LYS A 11 9.16 9.10 -0.69
C LYS A 11 8.72 8.25 -1.87
N TYR A 12 9.52 7.25 -2.22
CA TYR A 12 9.16 6.26 -3.24
C TYR A 12 8.27 5.17 -2.62
N VAL A 13 7.00 5.13 -3.05
CA VAL A 13 5.95 4.26 -2.48
C VAL A 13 5.50 3.20 -3.47
N ILE A 14 5.41 1.94 -3.04
CA ILE A 14 4.88 0.84 -3.86
C ILE A 14 3.75 0.08 -3.16
N ASP A 15 2.71 -0.25 -3.93
CA ASP A 15 1.83 -1.38 -3.65
C ASP A 15 2.25 -2.57 -4.52
N PRO A 16 2.93 -3.61 -3.98
CA PRO A 16 3.44 -4.72 -4.79
C PRO A 16 2.35 -5.78 -5.07
N CYS A 17 1.11 -5.53 -4.65
CA CYS A 17 -0.07 -6.37 -4.88
C CYS A 17 -1.26 -5.50 -5.33
N CYS A 18 -1.00 -4.59 -6.28
CA CYS A 18 -1.87 -3.43 -6.51
C CYS A 18 -3.25 -3.75 -7.10
N GLY A 19 -3.45 -4.94 -7.64
CA GLY A 19 -4.70 -5.33 -8.30
C GLY A 19 -5.10 -4.30 -9.36
N GLY A 20 -6.25 -3.67 -9.15
CA GLY A 20 -6.78 -2.61 -10.02
C GLY A 20 -6.16 -1.22 -9.81
N GLY A 21 -5.11 -1.07 -9.00
CA GLY A 21 -4.40 0.20 -8.81
C GLY A 21 -5.02 1.15 -7.77
N ASN A 22 -6.03 0.73 -7.00
CA ASN A 22 -6.77 1.61 -6.09
C ASN A 22 -5.88 2.39 -5.11
N ILE A 23 -4.91 1.73 -4.47
CA ILE A 23 -3.98 2.35 -3.53
C ILE A 23 -3.07 3.38 -4.24
N PRO A 24 -2.27 2.99 -5.26
CA PRO A 24 -1.37 3.94 -5.92
C PRO A 24 -2.11 5.10 -6.60
N ILE A 25 -3.25 4.85 -7.26
CA ILE A 25 -4.08 5.92 -7.84
C ILE A 25 -4.53 6.91 -6.76
N THR A 26 -5.00 6.39 -5.61
CA THR A 26 -5.47 7.27 -4.53
C THR A 26 -4.31 8.06 -3.94
N LEU A 27 -3.15 7.45 -3.69
CA LEU A 27 -1.98 8.15 -3.14
C LEU A 27 -1.43 9.22 -4.10
N ARG A 28 -1.41 8.94 -5.42
CA ARG A 28 -1.01 9.94 -6.43
C ARG A 28 -1.89 11.19 -6.39
N LYS A 29 -3.19 11.05 -6.11
CA LYS A 29 -4.10 12.20 -5.93
C LYS A 29 -3.72 13.10 -4.75
N TYR A 30 -2.83 12.67 -3.86
CA TYR A 30 -2.28 13.47 -2.75
C TYR A 30 -0.82 13.89 -3.00
N GLY A 31 -0.32 13.78 -4.24
CA GLY A 31 1.05 14.15 -4.61
C GLY A 31 2.12 13.14 -4.16
N VAL A 32 1.73 11.93 -3.76
CA VAL A 32 2.69 10.88 -3.38
C VAL A 32 3.22 10.20 -4.63
N ASN A 33 4.55 9.96 -4.67
CA ASN A 33 5.20 9.19 -5.74
C ASN A 33 4.90 7.69 -5.58
N ALA A 34 3.68 7.29 -5.95
CA ALA A 34 3.13 5.97 -5.67
C ALA A 34 2.92 5.12 -6.93
N HIS A 35 3.44 3.90 -6.86
CA HIS A 35 3.43 2.93 -7.95
C HIS A 35 2.80 1.60 -7.54
N GLY A 36 2.48 0.76 -8.53
CA GLY A 36 1.91 -0.56 -8.31
C GLY A 36 2.62 -1.65 -9.09
N GLY A 37 2.72 -2.83 -8.52
CA GLY A 37 3.01 -4.09 -9.21
C GLY A 37 1.97 -5.15 -8.82
N ASP A 38 1.73 -6.13 -9.67
CA ASP A 38 0.83 -7.25 -9.35
C ASP A 38 1.29 -8.51 -10.08
N LEU A 39 0.97 -9.69 -9.53
CA LEU A 39 1.25 -10.96 -10.18
C LEU A 39 0.45 -11.15 -11.49
N HIS A 40 -0.65 -10.42 -11.66
CA HIS A 40 -1.54 -10.49 -12.81
C HIS A 40 -1.73 -9.11 -13.45
N PRO A 41 -1.92 -9.04 -14.78
CA PRO A 41 -2.12 -7.77 -15.49
C PRO A 41 -3.55 -7.23 -15.29
N ARG A 42 -3.85 -6.74 -14.08
CA ARG A 42 -5.18 -6.25 -13.70
C ARG A 42 -5.35 -4.74 -13.87
N TRP A 43 -4.25 -4.02 -14.03
CA TRP A 43 -4.21 -2.57 -14.22
C TRP A 43 -3.07 -2.20 -15.16
N GLU A 44 -3.39 -1.42 -16.19
CA GLU A 44 -2.42 -0.98 -17.21
C GLU A 44 -1.36 -0.03 -16.64
N GLY A 45 -1.67 0.70 -15.57
CA GLY A 45 -0.74 1.58 -14.88
C GLY A 45 0.22 0.88 -13.90
N ALA A 46 0.25 -0.46 -13.88
CA ALA A 46 1.19 -1.22 -13.09
C ALA A 46 2.60 -1.15 -13.71
N LEU A 47 3.62 -0.88 -12.88
CA LEU A 47 5.03 -0.86 -13.30
C LEU A 47 5.51 -2.21 -13.82
N CYS A 48 4.96 -3.31 -13.30
CA CYS A 48 5.33 -4.65 -13.71
C CYS A 48 4.27 -5.70 -13.37
N VAL A 49 4.30 -6.81 -14.11
CA VAL A 49 3.53 -8.03 -13.84
C VAL A 49 4.47 -9.10 -13.28
N LYS A 50 4.65 -9.13 -11.95
CA LYS A 50 5.62 -9.99 -11.25
C LYS A 50 5.13 -10.36 -9.84
N ASP A 51 5.74 -11.38 -9.24
CA ASP A 51 5.54 -11.67 -7.81
C ASP A 51 5.99 -10.47 -6.96
N PHE A 52 5.36 -10.30 -5.79
CA PHE A 52 5.67 -9.16 -4.91
C PHE A 52 7.13 -9.20 -4.44
N ARG A 53 7.73 -10.39 -4.26
CA ARG A 53 9.13 -10.53 -3.81
C ARG A 53 10.08 -9.92 -4.84
N ASP A 54 9.88 -10.25 -6.12
CA ASP A 54 10.69 -9.69 -7.21
C ASP A 54 10.44 -8.20 -7.39
N THR A 55 9.18 -7.76 -7.23
CA THR A 55 8.79 -6.35 -7.30
C THR A 55 9.50 -5.53 -6.23
N ILE A 56 9.42 -5.94 -4.96
CA ILE A 56 10.06 -5.27 -3.83
C ILE A 56 11.58 -5.30 -3.99
N LYS A 57 12.16 -6.45 -4.36
CA LYS A 57 13.61 -6.61 -4.54
C LYS A 57 14.17 -5.70 -5.63
N HIS A 58 13.46 -5.58 -6.75
CA HIS A 58 13.90 -4.81 -7.90
C HIS A 58 13.77 -3.31 -7.67
N TRP A 59 12.62 -2.87 -7.17
CA TRP A 59 12.30 -1.44 -7.06
C TRP A 59 12.73 -0.80 -5.73
N ARG A 60 13.03 -1.61 -4.70
CA ARG A 60 13.54 -1.17 -3.39
C ARG A 60 12.79 0.05 -2.79
N PRO A 61 11.47 -0.05 -2.57
CA PRO A 61 10.67 1.07 -2.08
C PRO A 61 11.07 1.52 -0.67
N GLU A 62 11.03 2.83 -0.43
CA GLU A 62 11.18 3.39 0.92
C GLU A 62 9.96 3.05 1.77
N ILE A 63 8.77 3.02 1.17
CA ILE A 63 7.51 2.72 1.85
C ILE A 63 6.68 1.74 1.01
N ILE A 64 6.10 0.75 1.68
CA ILE A 64 5.09 -0.13 1.08
C ILE A 64 3.72 0.23 1.64
N VAL A 65 2.71 0.37 0.77
CA VAL A 65 1.30 0.50 1.17
C VAL A 65 0.50 -0.51 0.36
N SER A 66 -0.11 -1.51 1.00
CA SER A 66 -0.74 -2.61 0.27
C SER A 66 -1.98 -3.17 0.95
N ASN A 67 -2.88 -3.71 0.14
CA ASN A 67 -3.91 -4.66 0.57
C ASN A 67 -3.51 -6.05 0.04
N PRO A 68 -2.66 -6.77 0.79
CA PRO A 68 -1.94 -7.92 0.25
C PRO A 68 -2.82 -9.19 0.19
N PRO A 69 -2.37 -10.25 -0.50
CA PRO A 69 -2.88 -11.59 -0.27
C PRO A 69 -2.68 -11.99 1.21
N PHE A 70 -3.77 -12.19 1.95
CA PHE A 70 -3.71 -12.32 3.41
C PHE A 70 -2.94 -13.53 3.94
N SER A 71 -2.71 -14.57 3.13
CA SER A 71 -1.90 -15.71 3.54
C SER A 71 -0.40 -15.43 3.48
N GLN A 72 0.03 -14.34 2.85
CA GLN A 72 1.44 -14.03 2.57
C GLN A 72 1.85 -12.65 3.09
N TRP A 73 1.14 -12.13 4.09
CA TRP A 73 1.37 -10.77 4.58
C TRP A 73 2.70 -10.64 5.35
N GLU A 74 3.11 -11.69 6.07
CA GLU A 74 4.39 -11.75 6.82
C GLU A 74 5.56 -11.64 5.86
N GLU A 75 5.49 -12.38 4.74
CA GLU A 75 6.51 -12.44 3.71
C GLU A 75 6.69 -11.11 2.96
N ILE A 76 5.65 -10.28 2.87
CA ILE A 76 5.78 -8.92 2.33
C ILE A 76 6.62 -8.07 3.27
N VAL A 77 6.40 -8.18 4.58
CA VAL A 77 7.19 -7.42 5.54
C VAL A 77 8.63 -7.93 5.56
N ASP A 78 8.83 -9.26 5.51
CA ASP A 78 10.15 -9.90 5.39
C ASP A 78 10.91 -9.39 4.16
N ALA A 79 10.29 -9.43 2.97
CA ALA A 79 10.89 -8.94 1.73
C ALA A 79 11.20 -7.43 1.78
N ALA A 80 10.38 -6.63 2.46
CA ALA A 80 10.62 -5.20 2.64
C ALA A 80 11.91 -4.94 3.44
N TRP A 81 12.18 -5.76 4.46
CA TRP A 81 13.40 -5.61 5.26
C TRP A 81 14.68 -6.02 4.51
N GLU A 82 14.60 -6.94 3.54
CA GLU A 82 15.74 -7.30 2.69
C GLU A 82 16.23 -6.13 1.82
N VAL A 83 15.38 -5.12 1.57
CA VAL A 83 15.70 -3.96 0.73
C VAL A 83 15.72 -2.62 1.44
N ASP A 84 15.82 -2.63 2.77
CA ASP A 84 15.90 -1.41 3.58
C ASP A 84 14.64 -0.52 3.54
N THR A 85 13.47 -1.08 3.20
CA THR A 85 12.18 -0.36 3.32
C THR A 85 11.99 0.16 4.75
N GLU A 86 11.63 1.44 4.86
CA GLU A 86 11.51 2.14 6.14
C GLU A 86 10.21 1.73 6.86
N ILE A 87 9.10 1.69 6.11
CA ILE A 87 7.74 1.52 6.65
C ILE A 87 6.89 0.64 5.73
N VAL A 88 6.11 -0.25 6.32
CA VAL A 88 5.14 -1.09 5.61
C VAL A 88 3.75 -0.88 6.22
N TYR A 89 2.80 -0.45 5.40
CA TYR A 89 1.38 -0.31 5.73
C TYR A 89 0.60 -1.43 5.06
N LEU A 90 0.01 -2.32 5.87
CA LEU A 90 -0.83 -3.40 5.37
C LEU A 90 -2.27 -3.24 5.85
N LEU A 91 -3.20 -3.30 4.90
CA LEU A 91 -4.63 -3.41 5.19
C LEU A 91 -5.00 -4.87 5.38
N LEU A 92 -5.18 -5.30 6.63
CA LEU A 92 -5.41 -6.70 6.99
C LEU A 92 -6.68 -6.87 7.85
N PRO A 93 -7.28 -8.07 7.89
CA PRO A 93 -8.33 -8.37 8.85
C PRO A 93 -7.85 -8.12 10.29
N SER A 94 -8.61 -7.37 11.10
CA SER A 94 -8.23 -7.00 12.49
C SER A 94 -7.90 -8.20 13.38
N ARG A 95 -8.52 -9.37 13.09
CA ARG A 95 -8.25 -10.63 13.79
C ARG A 95 -6.81 -11.14 13.61
N PHE A 96 -5.98 -10.51 12.78
CA PHE A 96 -4.59 -10.94 12.58
C PHE A 96 -3.70 -10.61 13.79
N LEU A 97 -4.20 -9.82 14.76
CA LEU A 97 -3.61 -9.73 16.10
C LEU A 97 -4.00 -10.92 17.00
N GLU A 98 -5.10 -11.62 16.68
CA GLU A 98 -5.63 -12.74 17.46
C GLU A 98 -5.11 -14.08 16.91
N GLY A 99 -3.83 -14.37 17.13
CA GLY A 99 -3.24 -15.62 16.68
C GLY A 99 -1.99 -16.03 17.46
N GLN A 100 -2.07 -17.15 18.18
CA GLN A 100 -0.94 -17.71 18.94
C GLN A 100 0.26 -18.01 18.03
N ASN A 101 0.02 -18.54 16.83
CA ASN A 101 1.09 -18.80 15.87
C ASN A 101 1.70 -17.51 15.29
N ARG A 102 0.93 -16.42 15.15
CA ARG A 102 1.45 -15.14 14.67
C ARG A 102 2.14 -14.34 15.76
N LEU A 103 1.78 -14.58 17.03
CA LEU A 103 2.40 -13.94 18.17
C LEU A 103 3.92 -14.16 18.18
N SER A 104 4.39 -15.36 17.83
CA SER A 104 5.83 -15.63 17.73
C SER A 104 6.51 -14.73 16.68
N TRP A 105 5.88 -14.53 15.51
CA TRP A 105 6.40 -13.64 14.46
C TRP A 105 6.38 -12.17 14.91
N TYR A 106 5.31 -11.69 15.55
CA TYR A 106 5.27 -10.31 16.08
C TYR A 106 6.34 -10.07 17.16
N LEU A 107 6.54 -11.03 18.06
CA LEU A 107 7.52 -10.92 19.15
C LEU A 107 8.96 -11.08 18.67
N SER A 108 9.21 -11.86 17.61
CA SER A 108 10.54 -12.03 17.04
C SER A 108 10.97 -10.81 16.22
N THR A 109 10.06 -10.24 15.44
CA THR A 109 10.35 -9.07 14.60
C THR A 109 10.36 -7.78 15.41
N LYS A 110 9.44 -7.64 16.38
CA LYS A 110 9.18 -6.40 17.14
C LYS A 110 8.98 -5.18 16.24
N LYS A 111 8.42 -5.37 15.04
CA LYS A 111 8.28 -4.29 14.04
C LYS A 111 6.90 -3.69 13.93
N LEU A 112 5.87 -4.33 14.50
CA LEU A 112 4.54 -3.73 14.55
C LEU A 112 4.61 -2.48 15.45
N ALA A 113 4.55 -1.30 14.85
CA ALA A 113 4.64 -0.03 15.55
C ALA A 113 3.26 0.55 15.84
N ARG A 114 2.31 0.37 14.89
CA ARG A 114 0.98 0.95 15.00
C ARG A 114 -0.14 0.05 14.47
N PHE A 115 -1.31 0.19 15.06
CA PHE A 115 -2.55 -0.46 14.65
C PHE A 115 -3.72 0.54 14.65
N TRP A 116 -4.35 0.75 13.49
CA TRP A 116 -5.45 1.70 13.34
C TRP A 116 -6.74 0.99 12.91
N GLN A 117 -7.75 1.08 13.78
CA GLN A 117 -9.04 0.46 13.55
C GLN A 117 -10.00 1.45 12.88
N PHE A 118 -10.68 1.03 11.82
CA PHE A 118 -11.80 1.80 11.27
C PHE A 118 -12.97 1.84 12.27
N SER A 119 -13.61 3.00 12.40
CA SER A 119 -14.86 3.17 13.17
C SER A 119 -16.11 2.63 12.46
N LYS A 120 -15.99 2.30 11.16
CA LYS A 120 -17.05 1.68 10.34
C LYS A 120 -16.50 0.49 9.55
N ARG A 121 -17.36 -0.47 9.21
CA ARG A 121 -17.00 -1.60 8.33
C ARG A 121 -16.72 -1.08 6.93
N VAL A 122 -15.47 -1.17 6.49
CA VAL A 122 -15.08 -0.91 5.10
C VAL A 122 -15.50 -2.08 4.23
N SER A 123 -16.00 -1.80 3.02
CA SER A 123 -16.30 -2.83 2.03
C SER A 123 -15.10 -2.96 1.10
N LEU A 124 -14.48 -4.14 1.08
CA LEU A 124 -13.37 -4.49 0.21
C LEU A 124 -13.79 -5.66 -0.68
N PRO A 125 -14.64 -5.43 -1.71
CA PRO A 125 -15.04 -6.47 -2.62
C PRO A 125 -13.81 -7.04 -3.36
N PRO A 126 -13.72 -8.37 -3.57
CA PRO A 126 -12.73 -8.95 -4.47
C PRO A 126 -12.89 -8.32 -5.86
N GLY A 127 -11.77 -8.09 -6.55
CA GLY A 127 -11.71 -7.36 -7.82
C GLY A 127 -12.80 -7.76 -8.82
N LYS A 128 -13.42 -6.75 -9.44
CA LYS A 128 -14.54 -6.86 -10.41
C LYS A 128 -15.78 -7.63 -9.92
N SER A 129 -16.17 -7.48 -8.66
CA SER A 129 -17.52 -7.88 -8.26
C SER A 129 -18.44 -6.66 -8.28
N ASP A 130 -19.49 -6.70 -9.11
CA ASP A 130 -20.62 -5.75 -9.11
C ASP A 130 -21.50 -5.89 -7.83
N MET A 131 -20.91 -6.41 -6.76
CA MET A 131 -21.59 -6.63 -5.49
C MET A 131 -21.77 -5.30 -4.78
N LYS A 132 -23.03 -4.93 -4.53
CA LYS A 132 -23.39 -3.80 -3.68
C LYS A 132 -22.63 -3.92 -2.34
N PRO A 133 -21.99 -2.84 -1.85
CA PRO A 133 -21.26 -2.86 -0.58
C PRO A 133 -22.23 -3.12 0.57
N THR A 134 -22.25 -4.35 1.10
CA THR A 134 -23.18 -4.81 2.14
C THR A 134 -22.65 -4.60 3.57
N GLY A 135 -21.78 -3.61 3.78
CA GLY A 135 -21.09 -3.40 5.06
C GLY A 135 -20.16 -4.57 5.37
N GLY A 136 -18.88 -4.47 4.98
CA GLY A 136 -17.95 -5.61 4.94
C GLY A 136 -18.05 -6.57 6.14
N LYS A 137 -18.18 -7.87 5.87
CA LYS A 137 -18.32 -8.92 6.90
C LYS A 137 -17.08 -9.03 7.80
N ILE A 138 -15.91 -8.67 7.27
CA ILE A 138 -14.62 -8.76 7.95
C ILE A 138 -14.22 -7.36 8.45
N PRO A 139 -13.83 -7.19 9.72
CA PRO A 139 -13.25 -5.95 10.18
C PRO A 139 -11.83 -5.88 9.66
N TYR A 140 -11.49 -4.78 9.01
CA TYR A 140 -10.13 -4.49 8.58
C TYR A 140 -9.51 -3.45 9.50
N SER A 141 -8.18 -3.40 9.49
CA SER A 141 -7.37 -2.36 10.15
C SER A 141 -6.10 -2.12 9.36
N TRP A 142 -5.51 -0.95 9.56
CA TRP A 142 -4.16 -0.68 9.08
C TRP A 142 -3.15 -1.14 10.12
N TYR A 143 -2.25 -2.02 9.68
CA TYR A 143 -1.07 -2.45 10.42
C TYR A 143 0.11 -1.66 9.87
N VAL A 144 0.83 -0.98 10.77
CA VAL A 144 2.01 -0.19 10.41
C VAL A 144 3.22 -0.84 11.03
N PHE A 145 4.10 -1.34 10.17
CA PHE A 145 5.38 -1.89 10.55
C PHE A 145 6.46 -0.87 10.25
N GLU A 146 7.32 -0.56 11.22
CA GLU A 146 8.43 0.37 11.04
C GLU A 146 9.74 -0.40 11.26
N ARG A 147 10.69 -0.31 10.31
CA ARG A 147 11.98 -1.02 10.41
C ARG A 147 12.73 -0.69 11.70
N LYS A 148 12.62 0.56 12.17
CA LYS A 148 13.29 1.06 13.37
C LYS A 148 12.53 0.79 14.68
N HIS A 149 11.28 0.31 14.62
CA HIS A 149 10.56 -0.08 15.84
C HIS A 149 11.21 -1.33 16.43
N ASP A 150 11.39 -1.36 17.75
CA ASP A 150 12.07 -2.44 18.47
C ASP A 150 11.41 -2.72 19.84
N GLN A 151 10.25 -2.14 20.09
CA GLN A 151 9.51 -2.29 21.33
C GLN A 151 8.51 -3.43 21.25
N GLU A 152 8.19 -4.04 22.39
CA GLU A 152 7.18 -5.11 22.47
C GLU A 152 5.75 -4.59 22.32
N THR A 153 5.56 -3.29 22.52
CA THR A 153 4.25 -2.65 22.42
C THR A 153 4.12 -1.91 21.11
N TRP A 154 2.89 -1.88 20.60
CA TRP A 154 2.46 -1.02 19.51
C TRP A 154 1.51 0.04 20.05
N THR A 155 1.33 1.11 19.29
CA THR A 155 0.34 2.15 19.62
C THR A 155 -0.83 2.10 18.65
N GLY A 156 -2.01 2.57 19.06
CA GLY A 156 -3.16 2.49 18.18
C GLY A 156 -4.31 3.38 18.59
N GLY A 157 -5.36 3.33 17.77
CA GLY A 157 -6.58 4.08 17.99
C GLY A 157 -7.54 3.95 16.82
N TRP A 158 -8.57 4.80 16.82
CA TRP A 158 -9.45 4.95 15.67
C TRP A 158 -8.70 5.64 14.54
N LEU A 159 -8.89 5.16 13.31
CA LEU A 159 -8.38 5.87 12.14
C LEU A 159 -8.98 7.29 12.13
N PRO A 160 -8.16 8.35 12.16
CA PRO A 160 -8.68 9.71 12.11
C PRO A 160 -9.47 9.89 10.81
N ILE A 161 -10.62 10.56 10.89
CA ILE A 161 -11.41 10.94 9.72
C ILE A 161 -10.49 11.79 8.84
N SER A 162 -10.27 11.39 7.59
CA SER A 162 -9.32 12.10 6.70
C SER A 162 -9.62 13.60 6.69
N PRO A 163 -8.58 14.46 6.81
CA PRO A 163 -8.76 15.85 6.45
C PRO A 163 -9.20 15.94 4.98
N PRO A 164 -9.95 17.00 4.61
CA PRO A 164 -10.32 17.22 3.21
C PRO A 164 -9.08 17.22 2.31
N ILE A 165 -9.22 16.71 1.09
CA ILE A 165 -8.17 16.73 0.06
C ILE A 165 -7.69 18.19 -0.06
N PRO A 166 -6.38 18.48 0.12
CA PRO A 166 -5.85 19.83 -0.04
C PRO A 166 -6.22 20.40 -1.40
N GLU A 167 -6.53 21.69 -1.49
CA GLU A 167 -6.98 22.30 -2.75
C GLU A 167 -5.95 22.13 -3.88
N SER A 168 -4.65 22.17 -3.55
CA SER A 168 -3.54 21.90 -4.47
C SER A 168 -3.56 20.51 -5.12
N CYS A 169 -4.22 19.54 -4.47
CA CYS A 169 -4.38 18.18 -4.97
C CYS A 169 -5.61 18.01 -5.87
N LYS A 170 -6.55 18.98 -5.87
CA LYS A 170 -7.77 18.93 -6.68
C LYS A 170 -7.55 19.38 -8.12
N GLU A 171 -6.59 20.26 -8.36
CA GLU A 171 -6.24 20.75 -9.71
C GLU A 171 -5.68 19.62 -10.60
N GLN A 172 -5.01 18.63 -10.00
CA GLN A 172 -4.50 17.44 -10.70
C GLN A 172 -5.58 16.40 -11.05
N LEU A 173 -6.84 16.59 -10.64
CA LEU A 173 -7.93 15.66 -10.93
C LEU A 173 -8.59 15.88 -12.30
N VAL A 174 -8.19 16.92 -13.05
CA VAL A 174 -8.85 17.31 -14.31
C VAL A 174 -8.04 16.96 -15.56
N GLU A 175 -6.75 16.60 -15.43
CA GLU A 175 -5.89 16.29 -16.58
C GLU A 175 -5.17 14.94 -16.43
N GLU A 176 -5.88 13.85 -16.71
CA GLU A 176 -5.28 12.68 -17.35
C GLU A 176 -6.18 12.34 -18.56
N GLU A 177 -6.08 13.13 -19.63
CA GLU A 177 -6.38 12.58 -20.95
C GLU A 177 -5.35 11.49 -21.23
N ALA A 178 -5.82 10.32 -21.65
CA ALA A 178 -4.96 9.22 -22.05
C ALA A 178 -3.91 9.72 -23.06
N PRO A 179 -2.62 9.35 -22.93
CA PRO A 179 -1.60 9.80 -23.86
C PRO A 179 -2.00 9.37 -25.28
N SER A 180 -1.98 10.32 -26.22
CA SER A 180 -2.30 10.03 -27.62
C SER A 180 -1.36 8.95 -28.19
N GLU A 181 -1.85 8.15 -29.14
CA GLU A 181 -1.09 7.06 -29.78
C GLU A 181 0.27 7.52 -30.34
N ALA A 182 0.40 8.80 -30.70
CA ALA A 182 1.64 9.40 -31.17
C ALA A 182 2.74 9.48 -30.09
N GLN A 183 2.37 9.64 -28.82
CA GLN A 183 3.31 9.77 -27.70
C GLN A 183 3.90 8.39 -27.32
N ILE A 184 3.08 7.34 -27.38
CA ILE A 184 3.48 5.94 -27.12
C ILE A 184 4.48 5.46 -28.18
N ALA A 185 4.30 5.85 -29.44
CA ALA A 185 5.23 5.51 -30.52
C ALA A 185 6.60 6.21 -30.39
N LEU A 186 6.64 7.40 -29.77
CA LEU A 186 7.88 8.17 -29.60
C LEU A 186 8.78 7.60 -28.49
N ASP A 187 8.18 7.17 -27.38
CA ASP A 187 8.92 6.55 -26.26
C ASP A 187 9.45 5.13 -26.61
N LEU A 188 8.79 4.42 -27.53
CA LEU A 188 9.26 3.11 -28.01
C LEU A 188 10.36 3.20 -29.08
N SER A 189 10.65 4.41 -29.61
CA SER A 189 11.64 4.60 -30.68
C SER A 189 12.99 5.16 -30.21
N HIS A 190 13.15 5.48 -28.93
CA HIS A 190 14.43 5.95 -28.36
C HIS A 190 14.84 5.11 -27.14
N PRO A 191 15.50 3.96 -27.34
CA PRO A 191 16.15 3.25 -26.26
C PRO A 191 17.53 3.89 -26.04
N GLU A 192 17.62 4.97 -25.26
CA GLU A 192 18.92 5.53 -24.87
C GLU A 192 19.03 5.62 -23.34
N THR A 193 19.76 4.68 -22.74
CA THR A 193 21.16 4.84 -22.31
C THR A 193 21.39 5.99 -21.35
N ARG A 194 21.17 5.73 -20.06
CA ARG A 194 22.15 6.04 -19.01
C ARG A 194 21.90 5.24 -17.73
#